data_AF-A0A809PLX4-F1
#
_entry.id   AF-A0A809PLX4-F1
#
_cell.length_a   1.000
_cell.length_b   1.000
_cell.length_c   1.000
_cell.angle_alpha   90.00
_cell.angle_beta   90.00
_cell.angle_gamma   90.00
#
_symmetry.space_group_name_H-M   'P 1'
#
loop_
_entity.id
_entity.type
_entity.pdbx_description
1 polymer ?
#
loop_
_entity_poly.entity_id
_entity_poly.type
_entity_poly.pdbx_seq_one_letter_code
_entity_poly.pdbx_strand_id
1 'polypeptide(L)'
;MTEDRVLILTETKAYRTPNWMLPACFENHGNYIVSLANVTRWLGHQAEALGVEVFPGFAAAEVLYNEDGSVKGVATGNMGVDRHGQPSSSFQLGMELHAKYTLFAEGARGHLGKQVIAKYDLNKGKDPQSYGIGIKELWEIDPKQHKPGLVVHTTGWPLMDQYSGSFLYHLEDNLVAVGYVVGLAYENPYLSPYEEFQRFKTHPAIRTFFEGGKRVSYGARAITAGGLQSLPKLVFPGGALIGCDAGFLNMSRIKGSHAAIKTGMLAATAAFEAVSANRQHDELSAYSTAFEQSWLHEELYTARNVKPLLKRGTYGSPLVWLDQVVLRGKAPWTLHHSKADHECLRPASEFTPIVYPKPDGKLTFDRLSSVFISNTNHAEDQPIHLTLKNADIPVSVNLAKFAGPESRYCPAGVYEFVKTEEGADRLQINAQNCVHCKTCDIKDPTQNIVWVTPEGGGGPNYPNM
;
A
#
# COMPACT_ATOMS: atom_id res chain seq x y z
N MET A 1 4.29 -13.67 -19.46
CA MET A 1 5.61 -13.77 -18.79
C MET A 1 6.34 -14.98 -19.35
N THR A 2 7.64 -14.89 -19.58
CA THR A 2 8.44 -15.91 -20.29
C THR A 2 9.38 -16.69 -19.37
N GLU A 3 9.83 -16.08 -18.27
CA GLU A 3 10.68 -16.73 -17.26
C GLU A 3 10.38 -16.20 -15.86
N ASP A 4 10.20 -17.10 -14.89
CA ASP A 4 10.12 -16.79 -13.46
C ASP A 4 11.41 -17.21 -12.73
N ARG A 5 11.94 -16.31 -11.91
CA ARG A 5 13.08 -16.56 -11.01
C ARG A 5 12.71 -16.16 -9.60
N VAL A 6 12.78 -17.10 -8.67
CA VAL A 6 12.71 -16.82 -7.23
C VAL A 6 14.07 -17.10 -6.62
N LEU A 7 14.66 -16.08 -6.01
CA LEU A 7 15.99 -16.11 -5.44
C LEU A 7 15.95 -15.92 -3.92
N ILE A 8 16.74 -16.71 -3.20
CA ILE A 8 17.07 -16.45 -1.80
C ILE A 8 18.46 -15.80 -1.78
N LEU A 9 18.55 -14.59 -1.25
CA LEU A 9 19.78 -13.81 -1.20
C LEU A 9 20.44 -13.96 0.16
N THR A 10 21.75 -14.20 0.15
CA THR A 10 22.64 -13.79 1.24
C THR A 10 23.28 -12.47 0.85
N GLU A 11 24.18 -11.92 1.67
CA GLU A 11 24.85 -10.66 1.33
C GLU A 11 25.66 -10.72 0.01
N THR A 12 26.20 -11.89 -0.32
CA THR A 12 27.15 -12.06 -1.45
C THR A 12 26.71 -13.08 -2.49
N LYS A 13 25.70 -13.89 -2.21
CA LYS A 13 25.27 -15.00 -3.08
C LYS A 13 23.76 -14.99 -3.29
N ALA A 14 23.35 -15.42 -4.47
CA ALA A 14 21.95 -15.70 -4.79
C ALA A 14 21.76 -17.19 -5.06
N TYR A 15 20.77 -17.79 -4.41
CA TYR A 15 20.36 -19.18 -4.62
C TYR A 15 19.01 -19.19 -5.34
N ARG A 16 18.96 -19.78 -6.54
CA ARG A 16 17.70 -19.95 -7.27
C ARG A 16 16.93 -21.13 -6.69
N THR A 17 15.68 -20.90 -6.31
CA THR A 17 14.79 -21.99 -5.93
C THR A 17 14.41 -22.79 -7.18
N PRO A 18 14.62 -24.12 -7.22
CA PRO A 18 14.22 -24.95 -8.36
C PRO A 18 12.71 -24.87 -8.61
N ASN A 19 12.29 -24.85 -9.88
CA ASN A 19 10.88 -24.65 -10.24
C ASN A 19 9.94 -25.70 -9.62
N TRP A 20 10.36 -26.96 -9.51
CA TRP A 20 9.54 -28.02 -8.89
C TRP A 20 9.32 -27.83 -7.37
N MET A 21 10.14 -27.00 -6.72
CA MET A 21 9.98 -26.62 -5.31
C MET A 21 9.16 -25.35 -5.13
N LEU A 22 8.85 -24.61 -6.21
CA LEU A 22 8.10 -23.38 -6.10
C LEU A 22 6.63 -23.67 -5.82
N PRO A 23 6.05 -23.09 -4.77
CA PRO A 23 4.59 -23.09 -4.60
C PRO A 23 3.91 -22.45 -5.81
N ALA A 24 2.75 -22.98 -6.20
CA ALA A 24 1.97 -22.49 -7.34
C ALA A 24 1.62 -20.99 -7.26
N CYS A 25 1.60 -20.40 -6.06
CA CYS A 25 1.37 -18.96 -5.89
C CYS A 25 2.49 -18.08 -6.49
N PHE A 26 3.68 -18.62 -6.72
CA PHE A 26 4.82 -17.93 -7.35
C PHE A 26 4.94 -18.18 -8.85
N GLU A 27 4.12 -19.07 -9.42
CA GLU A 27 4.10 -19.31 -10.85
C GLU A 27 3.30 -18.22 -11.55
N ASN A 28 3.86 -17.67 -12.63
CA ASN A 28 3.21 -16.60 -13.37
C ASN A 28 2.82 -16.97 -14.81
N HIS A 29 2.71 -18.25 -15.12
CA HIS A 29 2.19 -18.70 -16.41
C HIS A 29 0.79 -18.08 -16.68
N GLY A 30 0.58 -17.61 -17.92
CA GLY A 30 -0.67 -16.93 -18.33
C GLY A 30 -0.84 -15.49 -17.84
N ASN A 31 0.07 -14.93 -17.03
CA ASN A 31 -0.02 -13.55 -16.57
C ASN A 31 0.75 -12.56 -17.47
N TYR A 32 0.38 -11.29 -17.34
CA TYR A 32 0.96 -10.14 -18.04
C TYR A 32 1.74 -9.26 -17.07
N ILE A 33 2.87 -8.72 -17.53
CA ILE A 33 3.54 -7.61 -16.85
C ILE A 33 2.97 -6.33 -17.47
N VAL A 34 2.45 -5.42 -16.65
CA VAL A 34 1.78 -4.19 -17.11
C VAL A 34 2.20 -3.00 -16.26
N SER A 35 2.11 -1.79 -16.81
CA SER A 35 1.95 -0.58 -15.99
C SER A 35 0.50 -0.51 -15.52
N LEU A 36 0.29 -0.48 -14.20
CA LEU A 36 -1.05 -0.40 -13.65
C LEU A 36 -1.64 0.99 -13.85
N ALA A 37 -0.80 2.04 -13.91
CA ALA A 37 -1.23 3.38 -14.31
C ALA A 37 -1.84 3.37 -15.73
N ASN A 38 -1.19 2.72 -16.69
CA ASN A 38 -1.70 2.63 -18.07
C ASN A 38 -2.99 1.83 -18.18
N VAL A 39 -3.09 0.69 -17.48
CA VAL A 39 -4.31 -0.12 -17.43
C VAL A 39 -5.46 0.67 -16.79
N THR A 40 -5.21 1.38 -15.69
CA THR A 40 -6.24 2.17 -14.99
C THR A 40 -6.73 3.33 -15.84
N ARG A 41 -5.81 4.05 -16.53
CA ARG A 41 -6.18 5.12 -17.47
C ARG A 41 -7.04 4.58 -18.62
N TRP A 42 -6.64 3.45 -19.20
CA TRP A 42 -7.42 2.80 -20.24
C TRP A 42 -8.82 2.40 -19.75
N LEU A 43 -8.93 1.76 -18.56
CA LEU A 43 -10.23 1.42 -17.95
C LEU A 43 -11.10 2.66 -17.72
N GLY A 44 -10.51 3.78 -17.31
CA GLY A 44 -11.21 5.07 -17.18
C GLY A 44 -11.87 5.50 -18.49
N HIS A 45 -11.12 5.47 -19.60
CA HIS A 45 -11.69 5.79 -20.92
C HIS A 45 -12.78 4.81 -21.37
N GLN A 46 -12.68 3.53 -21.01
CA GLN A 46 -13.75 2.57 -21.30
C GLN A 46 -15.02 2.89 -20.48
N ALA A 47 -14.86 3.29 -19.22
CA ALA A 47 -15.97 3.70 -18.37
C ALA A 47 -16.65 4.98 -18.89
N GLU A 48 -15.88 6.00 -19.28
CA GLU A 48 -16.39 7.23 -19.89
C GLU A 48 -17.18 6.94 -21.17
N ALA A 49 -16.64 6.07 -22.04
CA ALA A 49 -17.33 5.64 -23.27
C ALA A 49 -18.66 4.89 -23.01
N LEU A 50 -18.82 4.31 -21.82
CA LEU A 50 -20.06 3.68 -21.35
C LEU A 50 -21.01 4.66 -20.63
N GLY A 51 -20.65 5.94 -20.55
CA GLY A 51 -21.46 6.98 -19.92
C GLY A 51 -21.21 7.15 -18.42
N VAL A 52 -20.13 6.57 -17.86
CA VAL A 52 -19.73 6.84 -16.48
C VAL A 52 -19.11 8.23 -16.40
N GLU A 53 -19.62 9.05 -15.49
CA GLU A 53 -19.03 10.34 -15.16
C GLU A 53 -17.78 10.13 -14.27
N VAL A 54 -16.61 10.47 -14.80
CA VAL A 54 -15.33 10.36 -14.08
C VAL A 54 -14.85 11.76 -13.73
N PHE A 55 -14.65 12.02 -12.44
CA PHE A 55 -14.21 13.32 -11.91
C PHE A 55 -12.77 13.25 -11.38
N PRO A 56 -11.74 13.23 -12.25
CA PRO A 56 -10.35 13.25 -11.79
C PRO A 56 -10.05 14.59 -11.11
N GLY A 57 -9.18 14.56 -10.10
CA GLY A 57 -8.81 15.76 -9.35
C GLY A 57 -9.80 16.15 -8.25
N PHE A 58 -10.90 15.42 -8.04
CA PHE A 58 -11.84 15.64 -6.95
C PHE A 58 -11.69 14.55 -5.89
N ALA A 59 -11.13 14.90 -4.73
CA ALA A 59 -11.02 13.97 -3.62
C ALA A 59 -12.28 14.00 -2.77
N ALA A 60 -12.89 12.83 -2.54
CA ALA A 60 -13.90 12.67 -1.49
C ALA A 60 -13.23 12.89 -0.14
N ALA A 61 -13.68 13.89 0.62
CA ALA A 61 -13.09 14.31 1.89
C ALA A 61 -13.96 13.96 3.11
N GLU A 62 -15.26 13.73 2.89
CA GLU A 62 -16.23 13.46 3.95
C GLU A 62 -17.24 12.39 3.51
N VAL A 63 -17.68 11.57 4.47
CA VAL A 63 -18.81 10.64 4.29
C VAL A 63 -20.09 11.30 4.78
N LEU A 64 -21.10 11.34 3.93
CA LEU A 64 -22.42 11.89 4.26
C LEU A 64 -23.32 10.77 4.76
N TYR A 65 -24.10 11.04 5.81
CA TYR A 65 -25.03 10.08 6.41
C TYR A 65 -26.46 10.63 6.39
N ASN A 66 -27.43 9.73 6.23
CA ASN A 66 -28.84 10.01 6.47
C ASN A 66 -29.12 10.05 8.00
N GLU A 67 -30.30 10.53 8.37
CA GLU A 67 -30.74 10.61 9.78
C GLU A 67 -30.80 9.23 10.46
N ASP A 68 -31.12 8.17 9.69
CA ASP A 68 -31.12 6.78 10.17
C ASP A 68 -29.70 6.19 10.34
N GLY A 69 -28.68 6.96 10.00
CA GLY A 69 -27.28 6.58 10.10
C GLY A 69 -26.75 5.77 8.91
N SER A 70 -27.53 5.51 7.86
CA SER A 70 -27.07 4.93 6.59
C SER A 70 -26.21 5.91 5.79
N VAL A 71 -25.34 5.40 4.92
CA VAL A 71 -24.52 6.25 4.04
C VAL A 71 -25.41 6.86 2.96
N LYS A 72 -25.39 8.18 2.88
CA LYS A 72 -26.08 9.00 1.88
C LYS A 72 -25.20 9.26 0.65
N GLY A 73 -23.89 9.31 0.83
CA GLY A 73 -22.95 9.74 -0.21
C GLY A 73 -21.61 10.19 0.33
N VAL A 74 -20.92 11.03 -0.45
CA VAL A 74 -19.66 11.68 -0.06
C VAL A 74 -19.70 13.16 -0.43
N ALA A 75 -18.88 13.97 0.23
CA ALA A 75 -18.59 15.34 -0.20
C ALA A 75 -17.13 15.48 -0.65
N THR A 76 -16.88 16.27 -1.69
CA THR A 76 -15.52 16.61 -2.11
C THR A 76 -14.90 17.60 -1.13
N GLY A 77 -13.57 17.65 -1.07
CA GLY A 77 -12.87 18.68 -0.29
C GLY A 77 -13.11 20.10 -0.83
N ASN A 78 -13.05 21.09 0.06
CA ASN A 78 -12.99 22.50 -0.32
C ASN A 78 -11.66 22.79 -1.04
N MET A 79 -11.70 23.75 -1.97
CA MET A 79 -10.52 24.26 -2.67
C MET A 79 -10.24 25.70 -2.24
N GLY A 80 -8.99 26.14 -2.38
CA GLY A 80 -8.58 27.51 -2.03
C GLY A 80 -8.72 27.83 -0.54
N VAL A 81 -8.36 26.90 0.33
CA VAL A 81 -8.26 27.09 1.78
C VAL A 81 -6.79 27.25 2.15
N ASP A 82 -6.45 28.28 2.92
CA ASP A 82 -5.07 28.56 3.32
C ASP A 82 -4.55 27.58 4.40
N ARG A 83 -3.26 27.68 4.74
CA ARG A 83 -2.62 26.83 5.76
C ARG A 83 -3.28 26.90 7.15
N HIS A 84 -4.00 27.97 7.45
CA HIS A 84 -4.70 28.18 8.72
C HIS A 84 -6.18 27.75 8.67
N GLY A 85 -6.63 27.18 7.55
CA GLY A 85 -8.00 26.74 7.36
C GLY A 85 -8.97 27.86 6.98
N GLN A 86 -8.47 29.05 6.59
CA GLN A 86 -9.30 30.17 6.19
C GLN A 86 -9.57 30.17 4.67
N PRO A 87 -10.77 30.56 4.24
CA PRO A 87 -11.07 30.75 2.82
C PRO A 87 -10.17 31.83 2.20
N SER A 88 -9.47 31.49 1.11
CA SER A 88 -8.77 32.47 0.28
C SER A 88 -9.71 33.14 -0.73
N SER A 89 -9.18 34.07 -1.53
CA SER A 89 -9.91 34.66 -2.66
C SER A 89 -10.34 33.65 -3.74
N SER A 90 -9.71 32.48 -3.79
CA SER A 90 -10.05 31.40 -4.72
C SER A 90 -10.86 30.27 -4.06
N PHE A 91 -11.46 30.52 -2.89
CA PHE A 91 -12.22 29.51 -2.17
C PHE A 91 -13.37 28.96 -3.02
N GLN A 92 -13.48 27.63 -3.06
CA GLN A 92 -14.63 26.94 -3.62
C GLN A 92 -15.11 25.87 -2.64
N LEU A 93 -16.40 25.91 -2.33
CA LEU A 93 -17.04 24.91 -1.49
C LEU A 93 -17.06 23.57 -2.21
N GLY A 94 -16.76 22.49 -1.48
CA GLY A 94 -16.90 21.14 -1.96
C GLY A 94 -18.34 20.79 -2.36
N MET A 95 -18.48 19.78 -3.21
CA MET A 95 -19.77 19.33 -3.71
C MET A 95 -20.21 18.06 -2.98
N GLU A 96 -21.48 18.01 -2.58
CA GLU A 96 -22.10 16.78 -2.09
C GLU A 96 -22.56 15.90 -3.27
N LEU A 97 -22.18 14.63 -3.24
CA LEU A 97 -22.58 13.60 -4.19
C LEU A 97 -23.46 12.59 -3.46
N HIS A 98 -24.79 12.70 -3.63
CA HIS A 98 -25.75 11.78 -3.02
C HIS A 98 -25.98 10.57 -3.92
N ALA A 99 -26.04 9.39 -3.33
CA ALA A 99 -26.25 8.14 -4.04
C ALA A 99 -27.18 7.21 -3.26
N LYS A 100 -27.82 6.27 -3.97
CA LYS A 100 -28.53 5.15 -3.33
C LYS A 100 -27.58 4.19 -2.62
N TYR A 101 -26.40 3.99 -3.21
CA TYR A 101 -25.32 3.19 -2.67
C TYR A 101 -23.98 3.82 -3.02
N THR A 102 -23.06 3.89 -2.06
CA THR A 102 -21.69 4.39 -2.24
C THR A 102 -20.69 3.24 -2.09
N LEU A 103 -19.84 3.03 -3.11
CA LEU A 103 -18.78 2.02 -3.07
C LEU A 103 -17.44 2.68 -2.73
N PHE A 104 -16.81 2.22 -1.65
CA PHE A 104 -15.53 2.72 -1.17
C PHE A 104 -14.38 1.89 -1.76
N ALA A 105 -13.54 2.57 -2.54
CA ALA A 105 -12.47 1.96 -3.35
C ALA A 105 -11.14 2.73 -3.25
N GLU A 106 -10.84 3.32 -2.10
CA GLU A 106 -9.65 4.19 -1.90
C GLU A 106 -8.32 3.43 -1.94
N GLY A 107 -8.39 2.09 -1.99
CA GLY A 107 -7.25 1.18 -1.91
C GLY A 107 -6.73 1.03 -0.49
N ALA A 108 -5.49 0.54 -0.35
CA ALA A 108 -4.95 0.19 0.96
C ALA A 108 -4.95 1.40 1.92
N ARG A 109 -5.61 1.21 3.07
CA ARG A 109 -5.79 2.22 4.13
C ARG A 109 -6.49 3.48 3.57
N GLY A 110 -7.70 3.29 3.03
CA GLY A 110 -8.62 4.39 2.70
C GLY A 110 -8.91 5.25 3.92
N HIS A 111 -8.95 6.57 3.74
CA HIS A 111 -9.13 7.47 4.87
C HIS A 111 -10.60 7.64 5.24
N LEU A 112 -11.53 7.45 4.30
CA LEU A 112 -12.96 7.34 4.58
C LEU A 112 -13.32 5.89 4.90
N GLY A 113 -12.76 4.91 4.19
CA GLY A 113 -12.93 3.49 4.43
C GLY A 113 -12.64 3.11 5.88
N LYS A 114 -11.53 3.59 6.47
CA LYS A 114 -11.23 3.37 7.89
C LYS A 114 -12.27 3.98 8.84
N GLN A 115 -12.88 5.11 8.47
CA GLN A 115 -13.92 5.76 9.28
C GLN A 115 -15.23 4.98 9.22
N VAL A 116 -15.61 4.52 8.03
CA VAL A 116 -16.80 3.67 7.82
C VAL A 116 -16.65 2.34 8.58
N ILE A 117 -15.48 1.72 8.50
CA ILE A 117 -15.14 0.51 9.28
C ILE A 117 -15.33 0.75 10.77
N ALA A 118 -14.85 1.88 11.30
CA ALA A 118 -14.98 2.21 12.71
C ALA A 118 -16.43 2.52 13.11
N LYS A 119 -17.17 3.29 12.30
CA LYS A 119 -18.56 3.70 12.57
C LYS A 119 -19.50 2.49 12.72
N TYR A 120 -19.37 1.51 11.83
CA TYR A 120 -20.26 0.34 11.80
C TYR A 120 -19.64 -0.90 12.45
N ASP A 121 -18.49 -0.77 13.12
CA ASP A 121 -17.76 -1.88 13.76
C ASP A 121 -17.53 -3.07 12.80
N LEU A 122 -17.16 -2.78 11.55
CA LEU A 122 -17.08 -3.78 10.47
C LEU A 122 -15.95 -4.80 10.68
N ASN A 123 -14.98 -4.47 11.53
CA ASN A 123 -13.86 -5.36 11.88
C ASN A 123 -14.13 -6.23 13.12
N LYS A 124 -15.34 -6.20 13.68
CA LYS A 124 -15.68 -7.03 14.84
C LYS A 124 -15.42 -8.51 14.57
N GLY A 125 -14.62 -9.13 15.43
CA GLY A 125 -14.26 -10.55 15.31
C GLY A 125 -13.34 -10.88 14.14
N LYS A 126 -12.68 -9.87 13.55
CA LYS A 126 -11.67 -10.03 12.49
C LYS A 126 -10.28 -9.78 13.06
N ASP A 127 -9.29 -10.37 12.41
CA ASP A 127 -7.90 -10.08 12.73
C ASP A 127 -7.56 -8.64 12.30
N PRO A 128 -6.67 -7.92 13.02
CA PRO A 128 -6.19 -6.63 12.56
C PRO A 128 -5.54 -6.78 11.18
N GLN A 129 -5.84 -5.85 10.28
CA GLN A 129 -5.21 -5.81 8.97
C GLN A 129 -3.69 -5.62 9.13
N SER A 130 -2.92 -6.44 8.42
CA SER A 130 -1.48 -6.28 8.27
C SER A 130 -1.18 -5.63 6.92
N TYR A 131 -0.10 -4.89 6.85
CA TYR A 131 0.31 -4.11 5.70
C TYR A 131 1.79 -4.32 5.40
N GLY A 132 2.17 -4.00 4.17
CA GLY A 132 3.56 -3.76 3.78
C GLY A 132 3.68 -2.39 3.13
N ILE A 133 4.87 -1.81 3.13
CA ILE A 133 5.20 -0.66 2.29
C ILE A 133 5.97 -1.18 1.08
N GLY A 134 5.41 -0.96 -0.11
CA GLY A 134 6.09 -1.19 -1.37
C GLY A 134 6.74 0.11 -1.85
N ILE A 135 8.03 0.05 -2.17
CA ILE A 135 8.78 1.13 -2.81
C ILE A 135 9.18 0.65 -4.19
N LYS A 136 8.95 1.46 -5.21
CA LYS A 136 9.15 1.11 -6.62
C LYS A 136 9.95 2.20 -7.32
N GLU A 137 10.84 1.76 -8.20
CA GLU A 137 11.49 2.59 -9.21
C GLU A 137 11.23 2.00 -10.60
N LEU A 138 11.19 2.87 -11.61
CA LEU A 138 11.23 2.50 -13.01
C LEU A 138 12.61 2.86 -13.57
N TRP A 139 13.23 1.92 -14.28
CA TRP A 139 14.56 2.07 -14.84
C TRP A 139 14.54 1.77 -16.33
N GLU A 140 15.23 2.59 -17.11
CA GLU A 140 15.64 2.26 -18.47
C GLU A 140 17.03 1.61 -18.38
N ILE A 141 17.19 0.41 -18.93
CA ILE A 141 18.43 -0.37 -18.83
C ILE A 141 19.06 -0.61 -20.20
N ASP A 142 20.32 -1.03 -20.24
CA ASP A 142 20.97 -1.44 -21.50
C ASP A 142 20.12 -2.55 -22.16
N PRO A 143 19.72 -2.39 -23.44
CA PRO A 143 18.97 -3.41 -24.18
C PRO A 143 19.63 -4.80 -24.15
N LYS A 144 20.97 -4.89 -24.02
CA LYS A 144 21.70 -6.16 -23.90
C LYS A 144 21.43 -6.90 -22.58
N GLN A 145 21.09 -6.16 -21.52
CA GLN A 145 20.72 -6.73 -20.22
C GLN A 145 19.21 -6.99 -20.12
N HIS A 146 18.43 -6.43 -21.04
CA HIS A 146 16.98 -6.56 -21.04
C HIS A 146 16.51 -7.92 -21.57
N LYS A 147 15.53 -8.51 -20.86
CA LYS A 147 14.94 -9.80 -21.19
C LYS A 147 13.42 -9.68 -21.08
N PRO A 148 12.71 -9.36 -22.18
CA PRO A 148 11.27 -9.15 -22.15
C PRO A 148 10.52 -10.32 -21.52
N GLY A 149 9.63 -10.02 -20.56
CA GLY A 149 8.83 -11.03 -19.88
C GLY A 149 9.53 -11.77 -18.72
N LEU A 150 10.78 -11.43 -18.40
CA LEU A 150 11.49 -11.92 -17.22
C LEU A 150 10.91 -11.31 -15.94
N VAL A 151 10.64 -12.18 -14.97
CA VAL A 151 10.18 -11.85 -13.62
C VAL A 151 11.16 -12.41 -12.61
N VAL A 152 11.68 -11.54 -11.74
CA VAL A 152 12.56 -11.91 -10.63
C VAL A 152 11.92 -11.47 -9.32
N HIS A 153 11.81 -12.42 -8.39
CA HIS A 153 11.46 -12.16 -7.00
C HIS A 153 12.61 -12.57 -6.10
N THR A 154 12.85 -11.81 -5.04
CA THR A 154 13.87 -12.19 -4.06
C THR A 154 13.34 -12.12 -2.63
N THR A 155 13.86 -12.99 -1.77
CA THR A 155 13.75 -12.92 -0.30
C THR A 155 15.15 -13.03 0.31
N GLY A 156 15.27 -12.75 1.59
CA GLY A 156 16.54 -12.84 2.32
C GLY A 156 17.19 -11.47 2.45
N TRP A 157 18.47 -11.38 2.15
CA TRP A 157 19.23 -10.14 2.27
C TRP A 157 18.56 -8.97 1.50
N PRO A 158 18.50 -7.76 2.09
CA PRO A 158 19.12 -7.34 3.36
C PRO A 158 18.35 -7.69 4.64
N LEU A 159 17.14 -8.26 4.55
CA LEU A 159 16.27 -8.53 5.70
C LEU A 159 15.88 -10.02 5.79
N MET A 160 16.69 -10.79 6.51
CA MET A 160 16.46 -12.24 6.70
C MET A 160 15.27 -12.55 7.62
N ASP A 161 15.18 -11.84 8.74
CA ASP A 161 14.35 -12.22 9.88
C ASP A 161 12.97 -11.52 9.88
N GLN A 162 12.76 -10.61 8.93
CA GLN A 162 11.56 -9.82 8.78
C GLN A 162 10.85 -10.13 7.46
N TYR A 163 9.53 -10.00 7.44
CA TYR A 163 8.78 -10.12 6.20
C TYR A 163 9.21 -9.02 5.23
N SER A 164 9.91 -9.40 4.17
CA SER A 164 10.31 -8.51 3.10
C SER A 164 10.57 -9.29 1.82
N GLY A 165 10.69 -8.57 0.70
CA GLY A 165 11.11 -9.16 -0.55
C GLY A 165 11.17 -8.13 -1.66
N SER A 166 11.77 -8.51 -2.78
CA SER A 166 11.84 -7.66 -3.96
C SER A 166 11.02 -8.21 -5.12
N PHE A 167 10.74 -7.32 -6.06
CA PHE A 167 10.32 -7.69 -7.40
C PHE A 167 11.13 -6.91 -8.43
N LEU A 168 11.42 -7.55 -9.57
CA LEU A 168 12.07 -6.94 -10.71
C LEU A 168 11.46 -7.54 -11.99
N TYR A 169 10.76 -6.71 -12.76
CA TYR A 169 10.01 -7.13 -13.93
C TYR A 169 10.48 -6.37 -15.17
N HIS A 170 10.84 -7.11 -16.22
CA HIS A 170 11.21 -6.53 -17.50
C HIS A 170 9.94 -6.20 -18.32
N LEU A 171 9.69 -4.91 -18.48
CA LEU A 171 8.60 -4.32 -19.25
C LEU A 171 9.01 -4.15 -20.73
N GLU A 172 8.14 -3.58 -21.54
CA GLU A 172 8.49 -3.10 -22.89
C GLU A 172 9.49 -1.92 -22.84
N ASP A 173 9.99 -1.50 -24.01
CA ASP A 173 10.87 -0.32 -24.18
C ASP A 173 12.14 -0.31 -23.31
N ASN A 174 12.72 -1.49 -23.07
CA ASN A 174 13.90 -1.67 -22.21
C ASN A 174 13.70 -1.20 -20.76
N LEU A 175 12.44 -1.08 -20.33
CA LEU A 175 12.12 -0.67 -18.97
C LEU A 175 12.14 -1.86 -18.01
N VAL A 176 12.54 -1.58 -16.78
CA VAL A 176 12.49 -2.50 -15.64
C VAL A 176 11.75 -1.81 -14.50
N ALA A 177 10.66 -2.43 -14.07
CA ALA A 177 10.00 -2.09 -12.81
C ALA A 177 10.66 -2.89 -11.69
N VAL A 178 11.35 -2.21 -10.78
CA VAL A 178 11.99 -2.82 -9.61
C VAL A 178 11.40 -2.24 -8.34
N GLY A 179 11.20 -3.06 -7.32
CA GLY A 179 10.77 -2.58 -6.03
C GLY A 179 11.07 -3.53 -4.90
N TYR A 180 10.85 -3.02 -3.69
CA TYR A 180 11.07 -3.73 -2.44
C TYR A 180 9.89 -3.51 -1.51
N VAL A 181 9.45 -4.59 -0.88
CA VAL A 181 8.35 -4.60 0.07
C VAL A 181 8.90 -4.90 1.44
N VAL A 182 8.53 -4.11 2.43
CA VAL A 182 8.79 -4.39 3.84
C VAL A 182 7.47 -4.46 4.59
N GLY A 183 7.23 -5.56 5.31
CA GLY A 183 6.08 -5.70 6.19
C GLY A 183 6.11 -4.68 7.31
N LEU A 184 5.03 -3.93 7.51
CA LEU A 184 4.98 -2.88 8.52
C LEU A 184 4.91 -3.43 9.95
N ALA A 185 4.83 -4.74 10.16
CA ALA A 185 4.97 -5.38 11.48
C ALA A 185 6.44 -5.46 11.99
N TYR A 186 7.43 -4.85 11.32
CA TYR A 186 8.82 -4.89 11.78
C TYR A 186 8.99 -4.24 13.17
N GLU A 187 9.93 -4.76 13.95
CA GLU A 187 10.10 -4.37 15.36
C GLU A 187 11.14 -3.26 15.58
N ASN A 188 12.21 -3.25 14.78
CA ASN A 188 13.35 -2.35 14.95
C ASN A 188 13.00 -0.92 14.47
N PRO A 189 12.97 0.09 15.37
CA PRO A 189 12.60 1.46 14.99
C PRO A 189 13.66 2.20 14.15
N TYR A 190 14.87 1.66 14.04
CA TYR A 190 15.93 2.20 13.19
C TYR A 190 15.86 1.71 11.73
N LEU A 191 15.02 0.71 11.43
CA LEU A 191 14.84 0.21 10.08
C LEU A 191 14.20 1.28 9.19
N SER A 192 14.81 1.53 8.03
CA SER A 192 14.21 2.35 6.98
C SER A 192 13.91 1.51 5.74
N PRO A 193 12.64 1.28 5.40
CA PRO A 193 12.28 0.53 4.19
C PRO A 193 12.87 1.14 2.91
N TYR A 194 13.01 2.47 2.87
CA TYR A 194 13.66 3.18 1.77
C TYR A 194 15.13 2.78 1.64
N GLU A 195 15.88 2.85 2.74
CA GLU A 195 17.32 2.52 2.71
C GLU A 195 17.56 1.04 2.46
N GLU A 196 16.68 0.14 2.96
CA GLU A 196 16.77 -1.29 2.65
C GLU A 196 16.56 -1.57 1.16
N PHE A 197 15.66 -0.84 0.50
CA PHE A 197 15.51 -0.93 -0.95
C PHE A 197 16.75 -0.44 -1.70
N GLN A 198 17.32 0.70 -1.29
CA GLN A 198 18.57 1.20 -1.90
C GLN A 198 19.70 0.19 -1.69
N ARG A 199 19.85 -0.35 -0.47
CA ARG A 199 20.82 -1.40 -0.14
C ARG A 199 20.62 -2.67 -0.96
N PHE A 200 19.38 -3.15 -1.11
CA PHE A 200 19.03 -4.32 -1.92
C PHE A 200 19.61 -4.24 -3.34
N LYS A 201 19.51 -3.09 -4.00
CA LYS A 201 20.01 -2.89 -5.37
C LYS A 201 21.52 -3.14 -5.51
N THR A 202 22.28 -2.99 -4.42
CA THR A 202 23.75 -3.21 -4.42
C THR A 202 24.15 -4.68 -4.46
N HIS A 203 23.21 -5.62 -4.23
CA HIS A 203 23.51 -7.05 -4.22
C HIS A 203 24.12 -7.50 -5.56
N PRO A 204 25.18 -8.34 -5.57
CA PRO A 204 25.89 -8.73 -6.81
C PRO A 204 25.00 -9.30 -7.91
N ALA A 205 23.95 -10.07 -7.56
CA ALA A 205 23.01 -10.64 -8.52
C ALA A 205 21.96 -9.64 -9.07
N ILE A 206 21.89 -8.43 -8.51
CA ILE A 206 20.87 -7.41 -8.82
C ILE A 206 21.51 -6.19 -9.49
N ARG A 207 22.64 -5.70 -8.98
CA ARG A 207 23.32 -4.50 -9.48
C ARG A 207 23.59 -4.52 -10.99
N THR A 208 23.86 -5.69 -11.55
CA THR A 208 24.23 -5.86 -12.96
C THR A 208 23.11 -5.48 -13.93
N PHE A 209 21.84 -5.57 -13.51
CA PHE A 209 20.72 -5.12 -14.33
C PHE A 209 20.72 -3.61 -14.58
N PHE A 210 21.37 -2.84 -13.71
CA PHE A 210 21.33 -1.37 -13.73
C PHE A 210 22.64 -0.74 -14.22
N GLU A 211 23.62 -1.55 -14.65
CA GLU A 211 24.88 -1.04 -15.19
C GLU A 211 24.62 -0.23 -16.47
N GLY A 212 24.98 1.06 -16.44
CA GLY A 212 24.67 2.00 -17.53
C GLY A 212 23.19 2.41 -17.63
N GLY A 213 22.35 1.94 -16.71
CA GLY A 213 20.92 2.27 -16.68
C GLY A 213 20.63 3.66 -16.13
N LYS A 214 19.41 4.12 -16.38
CA LYS A 214 18.88 5.40 -15.91
C LYS A 214 17.60 5.18 -15.12
N ARG A 215 17.56 5.71 -13.89
CA ARG A 215 16.33 5.75 -13.10
C ARG A 215 15.39 6.84 -13.66
N VAL A 216 14.15 6.45 -13.96
CA VAL A 216 13.16 7.28 -14.65
C VAL A 216 12.08 7.80 -13.69
N SER A 217 11.59 6.95 -12.79
CA SER A 217 10.48 7.29 -11.90
C SER A 217 10.65 6.61 -10.54
N TYR A 218 10.03 7.20 -9.52
CA TYR A 218 9.97 6.67 -8.16
C TYR A 218 8.54 6.75 -7.61
N GLY A 219 8.17 5.81 -6.74
CA GLY A 219 6.91 5.87 -6.02
C GLY A 219 6.87 4.89 -4.85
N ALA A 220 5.92 5.11 -3.95
CA ALA A 220 5.70 4.21 -2.83
C ALA A 220 4.22 4.12 -2.47
N ARG A 221 3.77 2.93 -2.08
CA ARG A 221 2.39 2.70 -1.64
C ARG A 221 2.34 1.57 -0.61
N ALA A 222 1.56 1.77 0.45
CA ALA A 222 1.20 0.68 1.33
C ALA A 222 0.31 -0.33 0.60
N ILE A 223 0.46 -1.60 0.93
CA ILE A 223 -0.36 -2.71 0.42
C ILE A 223 -0.93 -3.49 1.60
N THR A 224 -2.15 -4.00 1.47
CA THR A 224 -2.72 -4.90 2.48
C THR A 224 -2.08 -6.28 2.38
N ALA A 225 -2.01 -7.00 3.50
CA ALA A 225 -1.33 -8.28 3.60
C ALA A 225 -1.97 -9.24 4.62
N GLY A 226 -3.00 -8.82 5.37
CA GLY A 226 -3.68 -9.65 6.38
C GLY A 226 -4.56 -10.77 5.81
N GLY A 227 -4.87 -10.73 4.52
CA GLY A 227 -5.58 -11.80 3.84
C GLY A 227 -7.03 -11.97 4.32
N LEU A 228 -7.56 -13.19 4.18
CA LEU A 228 -8.97 -13.50 4.43
C LEU A 228 -9.38 -13.21 5.89
N GLN A 229 -8.48 -13.44 6.85
CA GLN A 229 -8.73 -13.27 8.29
C GLN A 229 -8.99 -11.82 8.67
N SER A 230 -8.42 -10.88 7.91
CA SER A 230 -8.49 -9.44 8.16
C SER A 230 -9.55 -8.72 7.31
N LEU A 231 -10.35 -9.44 6.52
CA LEU A 231 -11.42 -8.81 5.76
C LEU A 231 -12.56 -8.34 6.69
N PRO A 232 -12.94 -7.04 6.64
CA PRO A 232 -14.10 -6.54 7.36
C PRO A 232 -15.39 -7.20 6.86
N LYS A 233 -16.49 -6.99 7.57
CA LYS A 233 -17.82 -7.05 6.94
C LYS A 233 -17.82 -6.06 5.75
N LEU A 234 -18.14 -6.57 4.56
CA LEU A 234 -17.95 -5.84 3.30
C LEU A 234 -19.05 -4.81 3.03
N VAL A 235 -20.21 -4.98 3.65
CA VAL A 235 -21.43 -4.21 3.37
C VAL A 235 -21.97 -3.57 4.64
N PHE A 236 -22.61 -2.43 4.47
CA PHE A 236 -23.24 -1.63 5.51
C PHE A 236 -24.39 -0.84 4.87
N PRO A 237 -25.31 -0.26 5.67
CA PRO A 237 -26.44 0.48 5.12
C PRO A 237 -25.99 1.61 4.19
N GLY A 238 -26.33 1.51 2.91
CA GLY A 238 -26.02 2.51 1.89
C GLY A 238 -24.64 2.37 1.23
N GLY A 239 -23.90 1.29 1.45
CA GLY A 239 -22.64 1.10 0.75
C GLY A 239 -21.91 -0.22 0.95
N ALA A 240 -20.72 -0.29 0.35
CA ALA A 240 -19.82 -1.42 0.48
C ALA A 240 -18.35 -1.02 0.31
N LEU A 241 -17.43 -1.80 0.89
CA LEU A 241 -15.99 -1.71 0.67
C LEU A 241 -15.57 -2.68 -0.44
N ILE A 242 -14.73 -2.24 -1.39
CA ILE A 242 -14.21 -3.08 -2.47
C ILE A 242 -12.68 -3.00 -2.58
N GLY A 243 -12.08 -3.94 -3.30
CA GLY A 243 -10.65 -3.97 -3.57
C GLY A 243 -9.74 -3.90 -2.33
N CYS A 244 -8.64 -3.15 -2.43
CA CYS A 244 -7.68 -3.06 -1.33
C CYS A 244 -8.17 -2.16 -0.18
N ASP A 245 -9.30 -1.48 -0.31
CA ASP A 245 -9.91 -0.73 0.79
C ASP A 245 -10.51 -1.69 1.83
N ALA A 246 -11.19 -2.75 1.37
CA ALA A 246 -11.54 -3.91 2.19
C ALA A 246 -10.31 -4.77 2.54
N GLY A 247 -9.35 -4.89 1.61
CA GLY A 247 -8.09 -5.60 1.82
C GLY A 247 -7.95 -6.93 1.07
N PHE A 248 -8.60 -7.08 -0.09
CA PHE A 248 -8.62 -8.31 -0.90
C PHE A 248 -7.29 -8.72 -1.57
N LEU A 249 -6.16 -8.09 -1.24
CA LEU A 249 -4.87 -8.45 -1.82
C LEU A 249 -4.47 -9.87 -1.43
N ASN A 250 -4.14 -10.70 -2.42
CA ASN A 250 -3.49 -11.98 -2.18
C ASN A 250 -1.99 -11.77 -2.01
N MET A 251 -1.55 -11.79 -0.75
CA MET A 251 -0.16 -11.55 -0.40
C MET A 251 0.78 -12.63 -0.95
N SER A 252 0.36 -13.91 -0.97
CA SER A 252 1.26 -15.01 -1.38
C SER A 252 1.68 -14.90 -2.85
N ARG A 253 0.85 -14.23 -3.66
CA ARG A 253 1.10 -13.97 -5.08
C ARG A 253 1.61 -12.56 -5.35
N ILE A 254 1.59 -11.68 -4.33
CA ILE A 254 1.82 -10.23 -4.46
C ILE A 254 0.87 -9.61 -5.50
N LYS A 255 -0.40 -10.05 -5.51
CA LYS A 255 -1.41 -9.64 -6.50
C LYS A 255 -2.70 -9.19 -5.82
N GLY A 256 -3.13 -7.97 -6.13
CA GLY A 256 -4.41 -7.42 -5.67
C GLY A 256 -5.30 -6.87 -6.78
N SER A 257 -4.78 -6.62 -7.97
CA SER A 257 -5.54 -5.97 -9.05
C SER A 257 -6.69 -6.84 -9.58
N HIS A 258 -6.45 -8.15 -9.78
CA HIS A 258 -7.49 -9.08 -10.21
C HIS A 258 -8.59 -9.24 -9.16
N ALA A 259 -8.20 -9.24 -7.88
CA ALA A 259 -9.12 -9.27 -6.75
C ALA A 259 -9.95 -7.98 -6.65
N ALA A 260 -9.33 -6.83 -6.87
CA ALA A 260 -10.01 -5.53 -6.88
C ALA A 260 -11.03 -5.42 -8.04
N ILE A 261 -10.66 -5.85 -9.24
CA ILE A 261 -11.58 -5.90 -10.38
C ILE A 261 -12.74 -6.86 -10.08
N LYS A 262 -12.45 -8.07 -9.60
CA LYS A 262 -13.49 -9.06 -9.29
C LYS A 262 -14.47 -8.55 -8.25
N THR A 263 -13.98 -7.92 -7.19
CA THR A 263 -14.85 -7.38 -6.13
C THR A 263 -15.67 -6.19 -6.59
N GLY A 264 -15.12 -5.32 -7.44
CA GLY A 264 -15.89 -4.29 -8.13
C GLY A 264 -17.02 -4.86 -8.98
N MET A 265 -16.77 -5.92 -9.76
CA MET A 265 -17.80 -6.59 -10.57
C MET A 265 -18.92 -7.21 -9.71
N LEU A 266 -18.55 -7.88 -8.61
CA LEU A 266 -19.52 -8.50 -7.70
C LEU A 266 -20.39 -7.44 -7.01
N ALA A 267 -19.77 -6.37 -6.49
CA ALA A 267 -20.49 -5.28 -5.84
C ALA A 267 -21.39 -4.52 -6.82
N ALA A 268 -20.93 -4.29 -8.05
CA ALA A 268 -21.73 -3.66 -9.11
C ALA A 268 -22.97 -4.49 -9.45
N THR A 269 -22.83 -5.82 -9.55
CA THR A 269 -23.97 -6.72 -9.79
C THR A 269 -25.00 -6.62 -8.67
N ALA A 270 -24.56 -6.71 -7.41
CA ALA A 270 -25.44 -6.60 -6.25
C ALA A 270 -26.13 -5.22 -6.15
N ALA A 271 -25.40 -4.14 -6.42
CA ALA A 271 -25.95 -2.79 -6.42
C ALA A 271 -26.97 -2.60 -7.56
N PHE A 272 -26.69 -3.11 -8.76
CA PHE A 272 -27.59 -3.03 -9.91
C PHE A 272 -28.91 -3.77 -9.64
N GLU A 273 -28.84 -4.99 -9.10
CA GLU A 273 -30.01 -5.77 -8.71
C GLU A 273 -30.84 -5.04 -7.64
N ALA A 274 -30.18 -4.47 -6.62
CA ALA A 274 -30.85 -3.73 -5.57
C ALA A 274 -31.57 -2.48 -6.11
N VAL A 275 -30.88 -1.66 -6.92
CA VAL A 275 -31.46 -0.45 -7.53
C VAL A 275 -32.61 -0.80 -8.46
N SER A 276 -32.48 -1.88 -9.25
CA SER A 276 -33.53 -2.35 -10.16
C SER A 276 -34.77 -2.84 -9.40
N ALA A 277 -34.58 -3.36 -8.18
CA ALA A 277 -35.65 -3.72 -7.26
C ALA A 277 -36.19 -2.53 -6.44
N ASN A 278 -35.83 -1.29 -6.79
CA ASN A 278 -36.17 -0.06 -6.05
C ASN A 278 -35.68 -0.01 -4.60
N ARG A 279 -34.63 -0.77 -4.25
CA ARG A 279 -33.95 -0.65 -2.97
C ARG A 279 -32.95 0.52 -2.98
N GLN A 280 -32.69 1.06 -1.80
CA GLN A 280 -31.70 2.11 -1.56
C GLN A 280 -31.31 2.12 -0.08
N HIS A 281 -30.10 2.58 0.24
CA HIS A 281 -29.62 2.84 1.61
C HIS A 281 -29.60 1.66 2.60
N ASP A 282 -29.98 0.46 2.16
CA ASP A 282 -29.89 -0.78 2.93
C ASP A 282 -28.57 -1.53 2.65
N GLU A 283 -28.42 -2.75 3.17
CA GLU A 283 -27.22 -3.56 2.95
C GLU A 283 -27.29 -4.39 1.66
N LEU A 284 -26.20 -4.34 0.88
CA LEU A 284 -26.02 -5.15 -0.33
C LEU A 284 -25.57 -6.60 -0.01
N SER A 285 -26.32 -7.32 0.82
CA SER A 285 -25.94 -8.67 1.30
C SER A 285 -25.58 -9.68 0.19
N ALA A 286 -26.20 -9.54 -0.99
CA ALA A 286 -25.87 -10.33 -2.18
C ALA A 286 -24.39 -10.25 -2.59
N TYR A 287 -23.73 -9.11 -2.36
CA TYR A 287 -22.28 -8.97 -2.61
C TYR A 287 -21.45 -9.90 -1.73
N SER A 288 -21.74 -9.95 -0.42
CA SER A 288 -21.02 -10.82 0.52
C SER A 288 -21.19 -12.30 0.15
N THR A 289 -22.43 -12.72 -0.15
CA THR A 289 -22.70 -14.10 -0.59
C THR A 289 -21.99 -14.43 -1.90
N ALA A 290 -22.03 -13.53 -2.88
CA ALA A 290 -21.38 -13.75 -4.17
C ALA A 290 -19.85 -13.80 -4.04
N PHE A 291 -19.27 -13.06 -3.09
CA PHE A 291 -17.85 -13.18 -2.76
C PHE A 291 -17.51 -14.55 -2.17
N GLU A 292 -18.25 -15.01 -1.15
CA GLU A 292 -18.03 -16.32 -0.51
C GLU A 292 -18.10 -17.49 -1.49
N GLN A 293 -18.95 -17.37 -2.52
CA GLN A 293 -19.12 -18.37 -3.59
C GLN A 293 -18.13 -18.22 -4.75
N SER A 294 -17.31 -17.17 -4.75
CA SER A 294 -16.40 -16.87 -5.87
C SER A 294 -15.06 -17.60 -5.76
N TRP A 295 -14.40 -17.74 -6.90
CA TRP A 295 -13.00 -18.20 -6.96
C TRP A 295 -12.04 -17.35 -6.12
N LEU A 296 -12.38 -16.07 -5.87
CA LEU A 296 -11.52 -15.19 -5.09
C LEU A 296 -11.53 -15.58 -3.61
N HIS A 297 -12.67 -15.99 -3.07
CA HIS A 297 -12.73 -16.48 -1.70
C HIS A 297 -11.92 -17.77 -1.55
N GLU A 298 -12.03 -18.70 -2.50
CA GLU A 298 -11.18 -19.91 -2.53
C GLU A 298 -9.69 -19.56 -2.61
N GLU A 299 -9.31 -18.64 -3.50
CA GLU A 299 -7.92 -18.18 -3.65
C GLU A 299 -7.37 -17.59 -2.33
N LEU A 300 -8.13 -16.72 -1.67
CA LEU A 300 -7.72 -16.11 -0.40
C LEU A 300 -7.72 -17.14 0.75
N TYR A 301 -8.64 -18.09 0.74
CA TYR A 301 -8.68 -19.18 1.71
C TYR A 301 -7.43 -20.07 1.58
N THR A 302 -7.04 -20.46 0.37
CA THR A 302 -5.81 -21.24 0.13
C THR A 302 -4.56 -20.49 0.59
N ALA A 303 -4.52 -19.16 0.46
CA ALA A 303 -3.37 -18.34 0.85
C ALA A 303 -3.34 -17.93 2.33
N ARG A 304 -4.40 -18.18 3.10
CA ARG A 304 -4.63 -17.56 4.43
C ARG A 304 -3.49 -17.74 5.43
N ASN A 305 -2.79 -18.87 5.40
CA ASN A 305 -1.71 -19.15 6.36
C ASN A 305 -0.34 -18.57 5.93
N VAL A 306 -0.18 -18.10 4.69
CA VAL A 306 1.13 -17.69 4.16
C VAL A 306 1.68 -16.48 4.90
N LYS A 307 0.90 -15.39 5.06
CA LYS A 307 1.39 -14.19 5.77
C LYS A 307 1.72 -14.46 7.24
N PRO A 308 0.88 -15.15 8.03
CA PRO A 308 1.24 -15.55 9.40
C PRO A 308 2.56 -16.31 9.49
N LEU A 309 2.81 -17.25 8.56
CA LEU A 309 4.05 -18.04 8.52
C LEU A 309 5.26 -17.18 8.15
N LEU A 310 5.12 -16.27 7.18
CA LEU A 310 6.16 -15.33 6.77
C LEU A 310 6.44 -14.20 7.77
N LYS A 311 5.73 -14.13 8.91
CA LYS A 311 6.08 -13.19 9.99
C LYS A 311 7.51 -13.44 10.50
N ARG A 312 8.04 -14.65 10.33
CA ARG A 312 9.43 -15.03 10.66
C ARG A 312 10.43 -14.73 9.53
N GLY A 313 10.05 -13.86 8.59
CA GLY A 313 10.84 -13.54 7.41
C GLY A 313 11.16 -14.76 6.55
N THR A 314 12.38 -14.81 6.04
CA THR A 314 12.88 -15.88 5.17
C THR A 314 12.87 -17.24 5.87
N TYR A 315 13.02 -17.30 7.20
CA TYR A 315 12.93 -18.54 7.96
C TYR A 315 11.52 -19.15 8.00
N GLY A 316 10.49 -18.38 7.64
CA GLY A 316 9.13 -18.90 7.46
C GLY A 316 8.94 -19.72 6.18
N SER A 317 9.85 -19.59 5.20
CA SER A 317 9.70 -20.19 3.86
C SER A 317 9.50 -21.72 3.87
N PRO A 318 10.21 -22.52 4.68
CA PRO A 318 9.95 -23.96 4.74
C PRO A 318 8.54 -24.32 5.23
N LEU A 319 7.98 -23.52 6.15
CA LEU A 319 6.61 -23.72 6.63
C LEU A 319 5.57 -23.33 5.58
N VAL A 320 5.81 -22.24 4.85
CA VAL A 320 4.98 -21.85 3.69
C VAL A 320 5.02 -22.94 2.63
N TRP A 321 6.20 -23.50 2.36
CA TRP A 321 6.35 -24.60 1.42
C TRP A 321 5.54 -25.83 1.85
N LEU A 322 5.61 -26.22 3.14
CA LEU A 322 4.80 -27.31 3.68
C LEU A 322 3.29 -27.04 3.51
N ASP A 323 2.84 -25.84 3.88
CA ASP A 323 1.43 -25.46 3.80
C ASP A 323 0.92 -25.40 2.35
N GLN A 324 1.69 -24.82 1.43
CA GLN A 324 1.24 -24.58 0.05
C GLN A 324 1.52 -25.73 -0.91
N VAL A 325 2.57 -26.53 -0.69
CA VAL A 325 2.95 -27.64 -1.59
C VAL A 325 2.40 -28.97 -1.08
N VAL A 326 2.58 -29.28 0.21
CA VAL A 326 2.14 -30.55 0.79
C VAL A 326 0.66 -30.50 1.14
N LEU A 327 0.23 -29.49 1.90
CA LEU A 327 -1.18 -29.34 2.31
C LEU A 327 -2.04 -28.62 1.26
N ARG A 328 -1.44 -28.04 0.22
CA ARG A 328 -2.12 -27.31 -0.86
C ARG A 328 -3.03 -26.18 -0.35
N GLY A 329 -2.64 -25.54 0.76
CA GLY A 329 -3.42 -24.51 1.45
C GLY A 329 -4.71 -25.00 2.10
N LYS A 330 -4.89 -26.32 2.22
CA LYS A 330 -6.08 -26.98 2.80
C LYS A 330 -5.83 -27.50 4.22
N ALA A 331 -4.89 -26.90 4.95
CA ALA A 331 -4.69 -27.20 6.36
C ALA A 331 -6.02 -27.10 7.14
N PRO A 332 -6.32 -27.99 8.10
CA PRO A 332 -7.58 -27.95 8.85
C PRO A 332 -7.62 -26.85 9.94
N TRP A 333 -6.69 -25.89 9.89
CA TRP A 333 -6.60 -24.75 10.80
C TRP A 333 -6.37 -23.45 10.04
N THR A 334 -6.58 -22.34 10.73
CA THR A 334 -6.26 -20.98 10.27
C THR A 334 -5.36 -20.31 11.30
N LEU A 335 -4.24 -19.77 10.85
CA LEU A 335 -3.34 -18.98 11.69
C LEU A 335 -3.83 -17.53 11.74
N HIS A 336 -3.68 -16.88 12.90
CA HIS A 336 -4.23 -15.55 13.15
C HIS A 336 -3.14 -14.48 13.32
N HIS A 337 -3.47 -13.25 12.93
CA HIS A 337 -2.73 -12.05 13.29
C HIS A 337 -3.24 -11.54 14.64
N SER A 338 -2.34 -11.37 15.61
CA SER A 338 -2.72 -10.98 16.98
C SER A 338 -2.40 -9.52 17.34
N LYS A 339 -1.64 -8.82 16.50
CA LYS A 339 -1.22 -7.43 16.72
C LYS A 339 -1.32 -6.65 15.42
N ALA A 340 -1.78 -5.42 15.52
CA ALA A 340 -1.67 -4.46 14.43
C ALA A 340 -0.20 -4.04 14.22
N ASP A 341 0.13 -3.61 13.01
CA ASP A 341 1.51 -3.29 12.63
C ASP A 341 2.14 -2.17 13.48
N HIS A 342 1.35 -1.18 13.91
CA HIS A 342 1.82 -0.10 14.79
C HIS A 342 2.20 -0.59 16.19
N GLU A 343 1.59 -1.68 16.66
CA GLU A 343 1.83 -2.24 18.00
C GLU A 343 3.10 -3.11 18.06
N CYS A 344 3.75 -3.32 16.92
CA CYS A 344 4.91 -4.22 16.81
C CYS A 344 6.26 -3.52 17.03
N LEU A 345 6.32 -2.18 17.03
CA LEU A 345 7.56 -1.48 17.35
C LEU A 345 7.98 -1.73 18.80
N ARG A 346 9.27 -1.97 19.00
CA ARG A 346 9.89 -2.11 20.32
C ARG A 346 10.78 -0.89 20.61
N PRO A 347 11.00 -0.55 21.89
CA PRO A 347 11.82 0.61 22.29
C PRO A 347 13.18 0.65 21.59
N ALA A 348 13.62 1.84 21.22
CA ALA A 348 14.88 2.05 20.53
C ALA A 348 16.11 1.62 21.37
N SER A 349 15.99 1.59 22.69
CA SER A 349 17.02 1.07 23.61
C SER A 349 17.27 -0.44 23.46
N GLU A 350 16.37 -1.18 22.80
CA GLU A 350 16.52 -2.63 22.58
C GLU A 350 17.21 -2.96 21.25
N PHE A 351 17.57 -1.95 20.44
CA PHE A 351 18.20 -2.14 19.13
C PHE A 351 19.44 -1.29 18.95
N THR A 352 20.36 -1.79 18.13
CA THR A 352 21.46 -1.00 17.61
C THR A 352 20.99 -0.17 16.41
N PRO A 353 21.29 1.13 16.34
CA PRO A 353 21.07 1.93 15.15
C PRO A 353 21.67 1.30 13.90
N ILE A 354 20.91 1.28 12.80
CA ILE A 354 21.39 0.76 11.52
C ILE A 354 22.11 1.90 10.78
N VAL A 355 23.37 1.68 10.44
CA VAL A 355 24.15 2.60 9.62
C VAL A 355 24.02 2.19 8.16
N TYR A 356 23.19 2.93 7.41
CA TYR A 356 23.02 2.71 5.99
C TYR A 356 24.16 3.38 5.19
N PRO A 357 24.66 2.73 4.11
CA PRO A 357 25.65 3.34 3.23
C PRO A 357 25.12 4.62 2.59
N LYS A 358 26.02 5.60 2.37
CA LYS A 358 25.65 6.80 1.60
C LYS A 358 25.30 6.42 0.15
N PRO A 359 24.29 7.05 -0.46
CA PRO A 359 23.95 6.80 -1.85
C PRO A 359 25.09 7.21 -2.78
N ASP A 360 25.30 6.48 -3.88
CA ASP A 360 26.35 6.76 -4.87
C ASP A 360 25.89 7.70 -6.00
N GLY A 361 24.60 8.03 -6.04
CA GLY A 361 23.98 8.88 -7.07
C GLY A 361 23.87 8.22 -8.45
N LYS A 362 24.15 6.91 -8.55
CA LYS A 362 24.13 6.14 -9.80
C LYS A 362 23.23 4.92 -9.71
N LEU A 363 23.43 4.07 -8.72
CA LEU A 363 22.64 2.89 -8.42
C LEU A 363 21.72 3.15 -7.22
N THR A 364 22.25 3.84 -6.21
CA THR A 364 21.56 4.21 -4.99
C THR A 364 21.43 5.73 -4.88
N PHE A 365 20.31 6.19 -4.34
CA PHE A 365 19.94 7.60 -4.34
C PHE A 365 19.42 8.02 -2.97
N ASP A 366 19.49 9.31 -2.71
CA ASP A 366 18.85 9.91 -1.54
C ASP A 366 17.33 10.07 -1.76
N ARG A 367 16.62 10.23 -0.64
CA ARG A 367 15.16 10.31 -0.63
C ARG A 367 14.61 11.54 -1.36
N LEU A 368 15.28 12.68 -1.31
CA LEU A 368 14.78 13.91 -1.92
C LEU A 368 14.87 13.84 -3.45
N SER A 369 15.98 13.33 -4.00
CA SER A 369 16.09 13.08 -5.43
C SER A 369 15.10 12.02 -5.93
N SER A 370 14.75 11.03 -5.09
CA SER A 370 13.64 10.10 -5.34
C SER A 370 12.28 10.81 -5.39
N VAL A 371 11.96 11.66 -4.41
CA VAL A 371 10.70 12.41 -4.37
C VAL A 371 10.54 13.30 -5.60
N PHE A 372 11.62 13.95 -6.04
CA PHE A 372 11.60 14.78 -7.24
C PHE A 372 11.08 14.02 -8.48
N ILE A 373 11.57 12.79 -8.73
CA ILE A 373 11.12 11.97 -9.86
C ILE A 373 9.83 11.17 -9.60
N SER A 374 9.17 11.39 -8.46
CA SER A 374 7.76 11.00 -8.28
C SER A 374 6.80 12.05 -8.84
N ASN A 375 7.33 13.23 -9.18
CA ASN A 375 6.58 14.40 -9.63
C ASN A 375 5.41 14.74 -8.69
N THR A 376 5.61 14.52 -7.38
CA THR A 376 4.62 14.85 -6.36
C THR A 376 4.63 16.34 -6.10
N ASN A 377 3.45 16.94 -6.01
CA ASN A 377 3.31 18.36 -5.72
C ASN A 377 2.00 18.65 -4.99
N HIS A 378 1.99 19.68 -4.16
CA HIS A 378 0.83 20.18 -3.44
C HIS A 378 0.89 21.71 -3.43
N ALA A 379 -0.26 22.39 -3.43
CA ALA A 379 -0.29 23.83 -3.17
C ALA A 379 0.39 24.14 -1.82
N GLU A 380 1.26 25.16 -1.77
CA GLU A 380 2.05 25.46 -0.57
C GLU A 380 1.20 25.98 0.58
N ASP A 381 0.21 26.81 0.23
CA ASP A 381 -0.68 27.44 1.19
C ASP A 381 -1.99 26.66 1.29
N GLN A 382 -1.90 25.43 1.80
CA GLN A 382 -3.06 24.60 2.13
C GLN A 382 -2.91 23.96 3.52
N PRO A 383 -4.00 23.51 4.16
CA PRO A 383 -3.92 22.79 5.42
C PRO A 383 -3.06 21.52 5.28
N ILE A 384 -2.26 21.25 6.31
CA ILE A 384 -1.44 20.04 6.34
C ILE A 384 -2.36 18.82 6.49
N HIS A 385 -2.46 18.02 5.42
CA HIS A 385 -3.27 16.81 5.35
C HIS A 385 -2.72 15.62 6.17
N LEU A 386 -1.60 15.83 6.87
CA LEU A 386 -0.98 14.90 7.82
C LEU A 386 -1.18 15.47 9.23
N THR A 387 -2.40 15.33 9.73
CA THR A 387 -2.79 15.93 11.01
C THR A 387 -2.31 15.08 12.18
N LEU A 388 -2.17 15.71 13.34
CA LEU A 388 -1.81 15.04 14.59
C LEU A 388 -2.99 15.17 15.55
N LYS A 389 -3.37 14.07 16.21
CA LYS A 389 -4.36 14.13 17.32
C LYS A 389 -3.82 14.92 18.51
N ASN A 390 -2.51 14.83 18.75
CA ASN A 390 -1.77 15.55 19.77
C ASN A 390 -0.36 15.91 19.25
N ALA A 391 -0.03 17.20 19.30
CA ALA A 391 1.23 17.75 18.78
C ALA A 391 2.47 17.40 19.64
N ASP A 392 2.29 17.00 20.90
CA ASP A 392 3.39 16.69 21.82
C ASP A 392 3.92 15.25 21.67
N ILE A 393 3.07 14.34 21.20
CA ILE A 393 3.36 12.90 21.11
C ILE A 393 4.58 12.57 20.23
N PRO A 394 4.80 13.21 19.07
CA PRO A 394 5.98 12.92 18.24
C PRO A 394 7.30 13.10 18.99
N VAL A 395 7.41 14.11 19.86
CA VAL A 395 8.64 14.34 20.63
C VAL A 395 8.63 13.53 21.92
N SER A 396 7.57 13.67 22.73
CA SER A 396 7.48 13.09 24.07
C SER A 396 7.43 11.56 24.09
N VAL A 397 6.94 10.92 23.01
CA VAL A 397 6.82 9.46 22.92
C VAL A 397 7.61 8.92 21.73
N ASN A 398 7.32 9.36 20.51
CA ASN A 398 7.91 8.72 19.32
C ASN A 398 9.43 8.91 19.26
N LEU A 399 9.91 10.15 19.44
CA LEU A 399 11.34 10.44 19.50
C LEU A 399 11.97 9.83 20.76
N ALA A 400 11.40 10.09 21.94
CA ALA A 400 11.97 9.68 23.21
C ALA A 400 12.08 8.15 23.38
N LYS A 401 11.05 7.38 22.97
CA LYS A 401 10.99 5.92 23.18
C LYS A 401 11.41 5.11 21.95
N PHE A 402 11.08 5.60 20.76
CA PHE A 402 11.27 4.87 19.50
C PHE A 402 12.26 5.58 18.55
N ALA A 403 13.00 6.58 19.00
CA ALA A 403 13.96 7.32 18.19
C ALA A 403 13.37 7.91 16.89
N GLY A 404 12.10 8.31 16.92
CA GLY A 404 11.43 9.06 15.86
C GLY A 404 11.27 8.26 14.56
N PRO A 405 10.57 7.11 14.58
CA PRO A 405 10.47 6.19 13.43
C PRO A 405 9.83 6.84 12.19
N GLU A 406 9.02 7.90 12.36
CA GLU A 406 8.42 8.68 11.27
C GLU A 406 9.42 9.26 10.27
N SER A 407 10.64 9.56 10.73
CA SER A 407 11.73 10.00 9.86
C SER A 407 12.31 8.89 8.95
N ARG A 408 12.00 7.62 9.24
CA ARG A 408 12.58 6.44 8.57
C ARG A 408 11.58 5.61 7.80
N TYR A 409 10.37 5.40 8.34
CA TYR A 409 9.33 4.65 7.65
C TYR A 409 8.69 5.45 6.52
N CYS A 410 8.79 6.78 6.57
CA CYS A 410 8.26 7.65 5.54
C CYS A 410 9.14 7.54 4.29
N PRO A 411 8.60 7.07 3.15
CA PRO A 411 9.38 6.92 1.93
C PRO A 411 9.74 8.26 1.26
N ALA A 412 9.19 9.37 1.74
CA ALA A 412 9.29 10.68 1.10
C ALA A 412 9.90 11.80 1.97
N GLY A 413 10.38 11.50 3.19
CA GLY A 413 11.07 12.50 4.01
C GLY A 413 10.15 13.64 4.44
N VAL A 414 8.88 13.33 4.68
CA VAL A 414 7.89 14.31 5.13
C VAL A 414 8.14 14.72 6.58
N TYR A 415 8.61 13.79 7.42
CA TYR A 415 8.79 14.02 8.85
C TYR A 415 10.26 14.17 9.19
N GLU A 416 10.59 15.27 9.87
CA GLU A 416 11.94 15.57 10.34
C GLU A 416 11.89 16.12 11.77
N PHE A 417 12.81 15.71 12.62
CA PHE A 417 12.97 16.31 13.94
C PHE A 417 14.06 17.37 13.86
N VAL A 418 13.67 18.62 14.11
CA VAL A 418 14.56 19.79 14.05
C VAL A 418 14.65 20.45 15.43
N LYS A 419 15.73 21.18 15.68
CA LYS A 419 15.90 21.98 16.89
C LYS A 419 15.19 23.32 16.74
N THR A 420 14.50 23.78 17.79
CA THR A 420 14.03 25.16 17.90
C THR A 420 15.20 26.10 18.18
N GLU A 421 14.96 27.42 18.10
CA GLU A 421 15.95 28.42 18.50
C GLU A 421 16.40 28.26 19.97
N GLU A 422 15.50 27.74 20.81
CA GLU A 422 15.73 27.42 22.23
C GLU A 422 16.40 26.05 22.45
N GLY A 423 16.69 25.29 21.38
CA GLY A 423 17.37 23.99 21.44
C GLY A 423 16.47 22.78 21.76
N ALA A 424 15.15 22.98 21.86
CA ALA A 424 14.19 21.90 22.05
C ALA A 424 13.93 21.14 20.73
N ASP A 425 13.63 19.85 20.80
CA ASP A 425 13.23 19.08 19.61
C ASP A 425 11.79 19.40 19.23
N ARG A 426 11.53 19.61 17.94
CA ARG A 426 10.17 19.68 17.35
C ARG A 426 10.06 18.81 16.11
N LEU A 427 8.86 18.29 15.86
CA LEU A 427 8.54 17.67 14.58
C LEU A 427 8.24 18.76 13.53
N GLN A 428 8.90 18.68 12.39
CA GLN A 428 8.58 19.42 11.17
C GLN A 428 7.92 18.48 10.16
N ILE A 429 6.79 18.92 9.61
CA ILE A 429 6.02 18.18 8.60
C ILE A 429 6.11 18.91 7.25
N ASN A 430 6.91 18.37 6.34
CA ASN A 430 7.09 18.83 4.96
C ASN A 430 6.03 18.19 4.04
N ALA A 431 4.77 18.58 4.25
CA ALA A 431 3.59 17.91 3.66
C ALA A 431 3.60 17.87 2.11
N GLN A 432 4.25 18.83 1.46
CA GLN A 432 4.38 18.86 -0.01
C GLN A 432 5.06 17.62 -0.59
N ASN A 433 5.97 16.98 0.17
CA ASN A 433 6.67 15.78 -0.29
C ASN A 433 5.79 14.52 -0.25
N CYS A 434 4.59 14.57 0.32
CA CYS A 434 3.78 13.39 0.56
C CYS A 434 3.47 12.64 -0.75
N VAL A 435 3.79 11.34 -0.81
CA VAL A 435 3.45 10.48 -1.97
C VAL A 435 2.18 9.65 -1.75
N HIS A 436 1.39 10.03 -0.74
CA HIS A 436 0.10 9.42 -0.38
C HIS A 436 0.19 7.92 -0.10
N CYS A 437 1.36 7.44 0.35
CA CYS A 437 1.59 6.01 0.57
C CYS A 437 0.74 5.41 1.70
N LYS A 438 0.26 6.25 2.64
CA LYS A 438 -0.48 5.93 3.88
C LYS A 438 0.32 5.22 4.99
N THR A 439 1.63 5.02 4.81
CA THR A 439 2.46 4.30 5.81
C THR A 439 2.46 4.94 7.19
N CYS A 440 2.51 6.26 7.28
CA CYS A 440 2.55 6.98 8.56
C CYS A 440 1.29 6.74 9.40
N ASP A 441 0.12 6.73 8.77
CA ASP A 441 -1.17 6.42 9.40
C ASP A 441 -1.23 4.96 9.88
N ILE A 442 -0.49 4.05 9.23
CA ILE A 442 -0.45 2.62 9.58
C ILE A 442 0.57 2.32 10.67
N LYS A 443 1.77 2.93 10.61
CA LYS A 443 2.95 2.49 11.36
C LYS A 443 3.30 3.37 12.56
N ASP A 444 2.70 4.55 12.71
CA ASP A 444 2.87 5.36 13.92
C ASP A 444 2.47 4.55 15.16
N PRO A 445 3.41 4.27 16.10
CA PRO A 445 3.18 3.41 17.25
C PRO A 445 2.08 3.91 18.18
N THR A 446 1.70 5.18 18.08
CA THR A 446 0.66 5.82 18.89
C THR A 446 -0.64 6.07 18.13
N GLN A 447 -0.68 5.78 16.82
CA GLN A 447 -1.80 6.11 15.94
C GLN A 447 -2.24 7.59 16.08
N ASN A 448 -1.27 8.48 16.26
CA ASN A 448 -1.44 9.92 16.43
C ASN A 448 -1.50 10.65 15.08
N ILE A 449 -0.73 10.21 14.09
CA ILE A 449 -0.79 10.72 12.72
C ILE A 449 -2.07 10.24 12.05
N VAL A 450 -2.84 11.18 11.51
CA VAL A 450 -4.03 10.93 10.73
C VAL A 450 -3.81 11.48 9.33
N TRP A 451 -3.77 10.59 8.34
CA TRP A 451 -3.80 11.00 6.95
C TRP A 451 -5.25 11.33 6.56
N VAL A 452 -5.46 12.54 6.07
CA VAL A 452 -6.67 12.97 5.35
C VAL A 452 -6.30 13.36 3.93
N THR A 453 -7.28 13.52 3.05
CA THR A 453 -6.98 14.00 1.70
C THR A 453 -6.51 15.46 1.74
N PRO A 454 -5.45 15.83 1.00
CA PRO A 454 -5.20 17.22 0.64
C PRO A 454 -6.27 17.73 -0.33
N GLU A 455 -6.11 18.99 -0.75
CA GLU A 455 -6.84 19.54 -1.88
C GLU A 455 -6.71 18.64 -3.12
N GLY A 456 -7.81 18.48 -3.84
CA GLY A 456 -7.89 17.63 -5.01
C GLY A 456 -6.88 17.99 -6.09
N GLY A 457 -6.26 16.98 -6.71
CA GLY A 457 -5.19 17.16 -7.70
C GLY A 457 -3.78 17.28 -7.11
N GLY A 458 -3.63 17.48 -5.80
CA GLY A 458 -2.34 17.35 -5.10
C GLY A 458 -1.91 15.90 -4.92
N GLY A 459 -0.60 15.65 -4.86
CA GLY A 459 -0.02 14.33 -4.66
C GLY A 459 0.89 13.87 -5.79
N PRO A 460 1.24 12.57 -5.83
CA PRO A 460 2.14 12.02 -6.82
C PRO A 460 1.53 12.02 -8.23
N ASN A 461 2.33 12.39 -9.23
CA ASN A 461 1.96 12.29 -10.63
C ASN A 461 2.78 11.17 -11.31
N TYR A 462 2.30 9.94 -11.13
CA TYR A 462 2.94 8.74 -11.66
C TYR A 462 2.53 8.48 -13.13
N PRO A 463 3.44 8.62 -14.12
CA PRO A 463 3.06 8.45 -15.52
C PRO A 463 2.78 6.99 -15.88
N ASN A 464 3.75 6.10 -15.60
CA ASN A 464 3.78 4.70 -16.06
C ASN A 464 4.07 3.70 -14.92
N MET A 465 3.74 4.05 -13.66
CA MET A 465 4.01 3.20 -12.49
C MET A 465 3.05 2.03 -12.32
#